data_AF-V2Y0K5-F1
#
_entry.id   AF-V2Y0K5-F1
#
_cell.length_a   1.000
_cell.length_b   1.000
_cell.length_c   1.000
_cell.angle_alpha   90.00
_cell.angle_beta   90.00
_cell.angle_gamma   90.00
#
_symmetry.space_group_name_H-M   'P 1'
#
loop_
_entity.id
_entity.type
_entity.pdbx_description
1 polymer ?
#
loop_
_entity_poly.entity_id
_entity_poly.type
_entity_poly.pdbx_seq_one_letter_code
_entity_poly.pdbx_strand_id
1 'polypeptide(L)'
;MTDRPGEFWKNNKTDLLLAFDADAEKVSWGDFVEDFKMSFKPLNTALEAQLKLQDLKMKERADKYMYQFSYLAKQMGYNDAAQIVAFK
;
A
#
# COMPACT_ATOMS: atom_id res chain seq x y z
N MET A 1 10.75 14.17 33.18
CA MET A 1 9.54 14.00 32.34
C MET A 1 9.51 12.54 31.95
N THR A 2 8.46 11.81 32.33
CA THR A 2 8.35 10.36 32.13
C THR A 2 7.44 10.12 30.93
N ASP A 3 7.92 9.40 29.92
CA ASP A 3 7.17 9.13 28.69
C ASP A 3 5.88 8.34 28.98
N ARG A 4 4.81 8.64 28.23
CA ARG A 4 3.52 7.94 28.40
C ARG A 4 3.62 6.47 27.99
N PRO A 5 2.77 5.57 28.53
CA PRO A 5 2.72 4.17 28.11
C PRO A 5 2.37 4.09 26.62
N GLY A 6 3.36 3.81 25.78
CA GLY A 6 3.23 3.79 24.32
C GLY A 6 4.09 4.82 23.56
N GLU A 7 4.83 5.69 24.26
CA GLU A 7 5.77 6.64 23.65
C GLU A 7 7.23 6.18 23.74
N PHE A 8 7.50 5.03 24.37
CA PHE A 8 8.86 4.48 24.54
C PHE A 8 9.60 4.26 23.21
N TRP A 9 8.88 3.97 22.13
CA TRP A 9 9.46 3.77 20.81
C TRP A 9 9.90 5.08 20.14
N LYS A 10 9.38 6.23 20.59
CA LYS A 10 9.68 7.54 19.98
C LYS A 10 11.04 8.08 20.39
N ASN A 11 11.50 7.81 21.61
CA ASN A 11 12.74 8.42 22.09
C ASN A 11 13.97 7.54 21.82
N ASN A 12 13.89 6.21 22.00
CA ASN A 12 15.07 5.34 21.83
C ASN A 12 15.29 4.85 20.39
N LYS A 13 14.24 4.82 19.56
CA LYS A 13 14.33 4.27 18.20
C LYS A 13 14.67 5.33 17.17
N THR A 14 14.34 6.59 17.44
CA THR A 14 14.57 7.71 16.53
C THR A 14 16.06 7.98 16.36
N ASP A 15 16.85 7.96 17.44
CA ASP A 15 18.31 8.15 17.33
C ASP A 15 19.01 6.99 16.60
N LEU A 16 18.47 5.77 16.69
CA LEU A 16 18.94 4.60 15.94
C LEU A 16 18.53 4.64 14.46
N LEU A 17 17.36 5.19 14.14
CA LEU A 17 16.84 5.32 12.77
C LEU A 17 17.38 6.56 12.04
N LEU A 18 17.72 7.61 12.78
CA LEU A 18 18.30 8.87 12.29
C LEU A 18 19.82 8.93 12.50
N ALA A 19 20.44 7.87 13.01
CA ALA A 19 21.90 7.77 13.08
C ALA A 19 22.42 7.94 11.65
N PHE A 20 23.03 9.10 11.41
CA PHE A 20 23.67 9.39 10.15
C PHE A 20 24.91 8.50 10.05
N ASP A 21 24.76 7.40 9.34
CA ASP A 21 25.87 6.52 8.99
C ASP A 21 26.56 7.11 7.75
N ALA A 22 27.75 7.67 7.97
CA ALA A 22 28.55 8.26 6.90
C ALA A 22 29.11 7.19 5.94
N ASP A 23 29.19 5.94 6.40
CA ASP A 23 29.67 4.78 5.66
C ASP A 23 28.50 4.00 5.01
N ALA A 24 27.26 4.31 5.37
CA ALA A 24 26.09 3.73 4.70
C ALA A 24 26.07 4.12 3.23
N GLU A 25 25.71 3.14 2.40
CA GLU A 25 25.56 3.32 0.98
C GLU A 25 24.58 4.47 0.71
N LYS A 26 25.07 5.49 0.00
CA LYS A 26 24.25 6.65 -0.39
C LYS A 26 23.29 6.20 -1.50
N VAL A 27 22.17 5.65 -1.10
CA VAL A 27 21.09 5.27 -2.01
C VAL A 27 20.43 6.54 -2.55
N SER A 28 20.36 6.69 -3.88
CA SER A 28 19.62 7.81 -4.45
C SER A 28 18.12 7.63 -4.20
N TRP A 29 17.36 8.72 -4.18
CA TRP A 29 15.90 8.63 -4.02
C TRP A 29 15.24 7.76 -5.11
N GLY A 30 15.82 7.74 -6.31
CA GLY A 30 15.36 6.87 -7.40
C GLY A 30 15.55 5.39 -7.06
N ASP A 31 16.76 5.01 -6.64
CA ASP A 31 17.12 3.64 -6.30
C ASP A 31 16.27 3.12 -5.14
N PHE A 32 16.06 3.94 -4.10
CA PHE A 32 15.17 3.60 -2.98
C PHE A 32 13.74 3.28 -3.44
N VAL A 33 13.18 4.11 -4.34
CA VAL A 33 11.83 3.92 -4.84
C VAL A 33 11.73 2.65 -5.69
N GLU A 34 12.75 2.32 -6.48
CA GLU A 34 12.79 1.08 -7.24
C GLU A 34 12.89 -0.15 -6.34
N ASP A 35 13.81 -0.15 -5.38
CA ASP A 35 13.98 -1.25 -4.41
C ASP A 35 12.74 -1.46 -3.55
N PHE A 36 12.10 -0.37 -3.13
CA PHE A 36 10.82 -0.44 -2.42
C PHE A 36 9.74 -1.06 -3.31
N LYS A 37 9.61 -0.59 -4.55
CA LYS A 37 8.65 -1.17 -5.50
C LYS A 37 8.94 -2.63 -5.78
N MET A 38 10.20 -3.06 -5.81
CA MET A 38 10.59 -4.45 -6.06
C MET A 38 10.31 -5.34 -4.85
N SER A 39 10.68 -4.87 -3.65
CA SER A 39 10.48 -5.59 -2.38
C SER A 39 9.00 -5.73 -2.00
N PHE A 40 8.18 -4.73 -2.35
CA PHE A 40 6.76 -4.68 -2.00
C PHE A 40 5.83 -4.82 -3.21
N LYS A 41 6.34 -5.18 -4.39
CA LYS A 41 5.46 -5.49 -5.53
C LYS A 41 4.66 -6.74 -5.19
N PRO A 42 3.33 -6.72 -5.31
CA PRO A 42 2.57 -7.94 -5.28
C PRO A 42 3.05 -8.85 -6.41
N LEU A 43 3.41 -10.09 -6.05
CA LEU A 43 3.89 -11.12 -7.00
C LEU A 43 2.91 -11.33 -8.17
N ASN A 44 1.63 -11.05 -7.94
CA ASN A 44 0.60 -10.95 -8.96
C ASN A 44 -0.48 -9.93 -8.56
N THR A 45 -0.35 -8.68 -9.03
CA THR A 45 -1.28 -7.57 -8.73
C THR A 45 -2.71 -7.86 -9.19
N ALA A 46 -2.89 -8.58 -10.30
CA ALA A 46 -4.22 -8.95 -10.79
C ALA A 46 -4.90 -10.00 -9.91
N LEU A 47 -4.17 -11.03 -9.47
CA LEU A 47 -4.69 -12.06 -8.57
C LEU A 47 -5.10 -11.47 -7.21
N GLU A 48 -4.28 -10.57 -6.67
CA GLU A 48 -4.61 -9.89 -5.42
C GLU A 48 -5.85 -8.99 -5.58
N ALA A 49 -5.98 -8.30 -6.71
CA ALA A 49 -7.16 -7.51 -7.02
C ALA A 49 -8.43 -8.37 -7.17
N GLN A 50 -8.33 -9.57 -7.76
CA GLN A 50 -9.43 -10.55 -7.83
C GLN A 50 -9.91 -10.97 -6.45
N LEU A 51 -8.99 -11.39 -5.57
CA LEU A 51 -9.33 -11.80 -4.20
C LEU A 51 -9.99 -10.66 -3.43
N LYS A 52 -9.41 -9.44 -3.51
CA LYS A 52 -9.96 -8.25 -2.87
C LYS A 52 -11.33 -7.85 -3.41
N LEU A 53 -11.61 -8.06 -4.70
CA LEU A 53 -12.93 -7.82 -5.30
C LEU A 53 -13.97 -8.84 -4.80
N GLN A 54 -13.60 -10.12 -4.68
CA GLN A 54 -14.48 -11.15 -4.15
C GLN A 54 -14.90 -10.86 -2.70
N ASP A 55 -13.98 -10.32 -1.91
CA ASP A 55 -14.23 -9.93 -0.52
C ASP A 55 -14.81 -8.51 -0.38
N LEU A 56 -14.86 -7.71 -1.46
CA LEU A 56 -15.32 -6.33 -1.42
C LEU A 56 -16.83 -6.29 -1.24
N LYS A 57 -17.26 -5.88 -0.04
CA LYS A 57 -18.67 -5.66 0.28
C LYS A 57 -18.95 -4.19 0.54
N MET A 58 -20.10 -3.74 0.05
CA MET A 58 -20.61 -2.41 0.39
C MET A 58 -20.93 -2.39 1.89
N LYS A 59 -20.30 -1.45 2.61
CA LYS A 59 -20.54 -1.21 4.03
C LYS A 59 -21.43 0.04 4.16
N GLU A 60 -21.09 0.95 5.07
CA GLU A 60 -21.90 2.14 5.39
C GLU A 60 -21.91 3.22 4.30
N ARG A 61 -20.92 3.23 3.40
CA ARG A 61 -20.66 4.35 2.49
C ARG A 61 -20.42 3.90 1.05
N ALA A 62 -21.30 4.34 0.15
CA ALA A 62 -21.31 3.99 -1.27
C ALA A 62 -20.13 4.57 -2.05
N ASP A 63 -19.77 5.81 -1.74
CA ASP A 63 -18.62 6.53 -2.32
C ASP A 63 -17.31 5.80 -2.05
N LYS A 64 -17.10 5.33 -0.82
CA LYS A 64 -15.92 4.56 -0.43
C LYS A 64 -15.85 3.21 -1.14
N TYR A 65 -16.99 2.52 -1.23
CA TYR A 65 -17.09 1.27 -1.98
C TYR A 65 -16.75 1.49 -3.47
N MET A 66 -17.33 2.52 -4.09
CA MET A 66 -17.07 2.82 -5.50
C MET A 66 -15.61 3.15 -5.77
N TYR A 67 -14.98 3.96 -4.92
CA TYR A 67 -13.56 4.25 -5.04
C TYR A 67 -12.71 2.97 -5.00
N GLN A 68 -12.98 2.08 -4.04
CA GLN A 68 -12.25 0.81 -3.91
C GLN A 68 -12.48 -0.12 -5.10
N PHE A 69 -13.72 -0.24 -5.57
CA PHE A 69 -14.06 -1.03 -6.73
C PHE A 69 -13.35 -0.52 -7.99
N SER A 70 -13.44 0.78 -8.29
CA SER A 70 -12.81 1.39 -9.46
C SER A 70 -11.28 1.28 -9.43
N TYR A 71 -10.68 1.38 -8.24
CA TYR A 71 -9.24 1.20 -8.07
C TYR A 71 -8.81 -0.25 -8.39
N LEU A 72 -9.49 -1.25 -7.83
CA LEU A 72 -9.20 -2.66 -8.08
C LEU A 72 -9.46 -3.06 -9.54
N ALA A 73 -10.52 -2.53 -10.16
CA ALA A 73 -10.82 -2.76 -11.58
C ALA A 73 -9.72 -2.23 -12.50
N LYS A 74 -9.14 -1.06 -12.20
CA LYS A 74 -7.99 -0.51 -12.95
C LYS A 74 -6.74 -1.37 -12.82
N GLN A 75 -6.49 -1.97 -11.65
CA GLN A 75 -5.33 -2.84 -11.42
C GLN A 75 -5.38 -4.14 -12.24
N MET A 76 -6.58 -4.54 -12.65
CA MET A 76 -6.83 -5.75 -13.44
C MET A 76 -6.66 -5.53 -14.94
N GLY A 77 -6.40 -4.30 -15.39
CA GLY A 77 -6.39 -3.95 -16.81
C GLY A 77 -7.76 -4.13 -17.48
N TYR A 78 -8.84 -4.23 -16.69
CA TYR A 78 -10.19 -4.35 -17.23
C TYR A 78 -10.58 -3.04 -17.92
N ASN A 79 -10.53 -3.08 -19.25
CA ASN A 79 -11.29 -2.22 -20.16
C ASN A 79 -12.78 -2.28 -19.75
N ASP A 80 -13.44 -1.13 -19.75
CA ASP A 80 -14.83 -0.86 -19.33
C ASP A 80 -15.86 -1.95 -19.76
N ALA A 81 -15.60 -2.70 -20.83
CA ALA A 81 -16.40 -3.83 -21.29
C ALA A 81 -16.59 -4.96 -20.25
N ALA A 82 -15.60 -5.22 -19.39
CA ALA A 82 -15.71 -6.28 -18.37
C ALA A 82 -16.52 -5.86 -17.13
N GLN A 83 -16.58 -4.56 -16.83
CA GLN A 83 -17.40 -4.02 -15.72
C GLN A 83 -18.89 -4.21 -15.98
N ILE A 84 -19.32 -4.16 -17.25
CA ILE A 84 -20.74 -4.28 -17.64
C ILE A 84 -21.31 -5.69 -17.36
N VAL A 85 -20.47 -6.74 -17.38
CA VAL A 85 -20.93 -8.12 -17.16
C VAL A 85 -21.10 -8.43 -15.67
N ALA A 86 -20.31 -7.83 -14.80
CA ALA A 86 -20.35 -8.07 -13.35
C ALA A 86 -21.57 -7.43 -12.65
N PHE A 87 -22.20 -6.43 -13.27
CA PHE A 87 -23.38 -5.73 -12.74
C PHE A 87 -24.67 -6.04 -13.51
N LYS A 88 -24.70 -7.13 -14.29
CA LYS A 88 -25.90 -7.58 -15.00
C LYS A 88 -26.77 -8.49 -14.16
#